data_AF-L0JRC7-F1
#
_entry.id   AF-L0JRC7-F1
#
_cell.length_a   1.000
_cell.length_b   1.000
_cell.length_c   1.000
_cell.angle_alpha   90.00
_cell.angle_beta   90.00
_cell.angle_gamma   90.00
#
_symmetry.space_group_name_H-M   'P 1'
#
loop_
_entity.id
_entity.type
_entity.pdbx_description
1 polymer ?
#
loop_
_entity_poly.entity_id
_entity_poly.type
_entity_poly.pdbx_seq_one_letter_code
_entity_poly.pdbx_strand_id
1 'polypeptide(L)'
;MSSNNSSSKVVTVDEQALKQADEQEVNENSFPVVDETPAFEATVEQEVQAKVDANHPDGIVDTNDDRIHGATLDQEERIRAREEELERISAQAAFGQQQGRAKRAREIAARQSAERRKRFQKRAASVDRMADPERPDPRTSLTRSQLAAVNEQSMRLAERLDGWSRAAISRRLAEAVVDGQDLTSAVVSVFEELQTAPGQIVPIEKLEDVSRQKVSIEGRVETLWDPSHPSIAQVGLIADESGQTRVTIWEKSGAPWIEEGERVRIHGAARNWYEGRVSLAVTGWSTLQFPERGRWWE
;
A
#
# COMPACT_ATOMS: atom_id res chain seq x y z
N MET A 1 11.89 -16.64 6.27
CA MET A 1 11.57 -16.25 7.65
C MET A 1 10.08 -16.52 7.83
N SER A 2 9.76 -17.45 8.71
CA SER A 2 8.55 -18.30 8.73
C SER A 2 7.21 -17.54 8.83
N SER A 3 6.25 -17.94 7.99
CA SER A 3 4.82 -17.64 8.12
C SER A 3 4.12 -18.88 8.65
N ASN A 4 3.63 -18.85 9.90
CA ASN A 4 2.78 -19.91 10.42
C ASN A 4 1.36 -19.72 9.89
N ASN A 5 0.98 -20.56 8.93
CA ASN A 5 -0.41 -20.71 8.53
C ASN A 5 -1.06 -21.86 9.30
N SER A 6 -2.28 -21.59 9.72
CA SER A 6 -3.26 -22.48 10.33
C SER A 6 -3.39 -23.85 9.67
N SER A 7 -3.58 -24.90 10.47
CA SER A 7 -4.20 -26.14 10.01
C SER A 7 -5.30 -26.56 11.00
N SER A 8 -6.52 -26.58 10.48
CA SER A 8 -7.69 -27.19 11.08
C SER A 8 -7.48 -28.70 11.20
N LYS A 9 -7.62 -29.24 12.40
CA LYS A 9 -7.57 -30.67 12.64
C LYS A 9 -9.00 -31.20 12.74
N VAL A 10 -9.53 -31.61 11.60
CA VAL A 10 -10.69 -32.52 11.53
C VAL A 10 -10.11 -33.93 11.71
N VAL A 11 -10.53 -34.63 12.77
CA VAL A 11 -10.29 -36.07 12.92
C VAL A 11 -11.64 -36.74 13.00
N THR A 12 -11.94 -37.49 11.97
CA THR A 12 -13.08 -38.38 11.84
C THR A 12 -12.89 -39.60 12.74
N VAL A 13 -14.01 -40.01 13.31
CA VAL A 13 -14.24 -41.26 14.04
C VAL A 13 -14.01 -42.43 13.08
N ASP A 14 -13.26 -43.45 13.50
CA ASP A 14 -13.65 -44.84 13.29
C ASP A 14 -12.88 -45.81 14.20
N GLU A 15 -13.70 -46.59 14.90
CA GLU A 15 -13.59 -48.00 15.22
C GLU A 15 -12.20 -48.61 15.49
N GLN A 16 -11.99 -49.05 16.74
CA GLN A 16 -11.37 -50.36 16.98
C GLN A 16 -11.69 -50.93 18.37
N ALA A 17 -12.58 -51.93 18.35
CA ALA A 17 -12.44 -53.23 19.00
C ALA A 17 -12.13 -53.31 20.51
N LEU A 18 -13.19 -53.64 21.25
CA LEU A 18 -13.27 -54.58 22.38
C LEU A 18 -11.98 -55.35 22.71
N LYS A 19 -11.41 -55.09 23.89
CA LYS A 19 -10.83 -56.13 24.77
C LYS A 19 -11.02 -55.70 26.23
N GLN A 20 -12.00 -56.34 26.89
CA GLN A 20 -12.00 -56.50 28.34
C GLN A 20 -10.95 -57.55 28.72
N ALA A 21 -10.16 -57.25 29.73
CA ALA A 21 -9.50 -58.23 30.58
C ALA A 21 -9.22 -57.54 31.92
N ASP A 22 -10.16 -57.68 32.85
CA ASP A 22 -9.93 -57.40 34.27
C ASP A 22 -9.02 -58.51 34.81
N GLU A 23 -7.82 -58.17 35.23
CA GLU A 23 -6.93 -59.07 35.97
C GLU A 23 -7.47 -59.25 37.39
N GLN A 24 -8.00 -60.45 37.70
CA GLN A 24 -8.36 -60.83 39.07
C GLN A 24 -7.13 -61.41 39.80
N GLU A 25 -6.73 -60.77 40.90
CA GLU A 25 -5.73 -61.32 41.81
C GLU A 25 -6.32 -62.50 42.60
N VAL A 26 -5.57 -63.62 42.67
CA VAL A 26 -5.95 -64.88 43.32
C VAL A 26 -5.01 -65.15 44.49
N ASN A 27 -5.55 -65.60 45.63
CA ASN A 27 -4.75 -65.97 46.81
C ASN A 27 -4.27 -67.43 46.76
N GLU A 28 -3.36 -67.80 47.68
CA GLU A 28 -2.64 -69.09 47.72
C GLU A 28 -3.52 -70.36 47.79
N ASN A 29 -4.83 -70.25 48.00
CA ASN A 29 -5.74 -71.40 48.09
C ASN A 29 -6.84 -71.45 47.00
N SER A 30 -6.69 -70.74 45.88
CA SER A 30 -7.53 -70.89 44.67
C SER A 30 -9.05 -70.70 44.89
N PHE A 31 -9.44 -69.60 45.54
CA PHE A 31 -10.81 -69.05 45.49
C PHE A 31 -10.78 -67.58 45.00
N PRO A 32 -11.77 -67.13 44.21
CA PRO A 32 -11.87 -65.73 43.79
C PRO A 32 -12.21 -64.82 44.98
N VAL A 33 -11.46 -63.73 45.16
CA VAL A 33 -11.77 -62.68 46.15
C VAL A 33 -12.93 -61.85 45.61
N VAL A 34 -14.10 -61.94 46.25
CA VAL A 34 -15.21 -61.01 46.02
C VAL A 34 -15.05 -59.89 47.04
N ASP A 35 -14.60 -58.71 46.58
CA ASP A 35 -14.71 -57.49 47.39
C ASP A 35 -16.19 -57.09 47.46
N GLU A 36 -16.88 -57.49 48.53
CA GLU A 36 -18.25 -57.10 48.84
C GLU A 36 -18.33 -55.65 49.37
N THR A 37 -17.80 -54.68 48.62
CA THR A 37 -18.05 -53.26 48.90
C THR A 37 -19.21 -52.81 48.01
N PRO A 38 -20.44 -52.64 48.51
CA PRO A 38 -21.54 -52.16 47.68
C PRO A 38 -21.24 -50.73 47.22
N ALA A 39 -21.12 -50.55 45.91
CA ALA A 39 -21.08 -49.23 45.30
C ALA A 39 -22.50 -48.64 45.39
N PHE A 40 -22.70 -47.71 46.33
CA PHE A 40 -23.96 -46.97 46.42
C PHE A 40 -24.01 -45.95 45.28
N GLU A 41 -24.68 -46.30 44.19
CA GLU A 41 -25.10 -45.32 43.19
C GLU A 41 -26.35 -44.59 43.73
N ALA A 42 -26.34 -43.26 43.65
CA ALA A 42 -27.51 -42.47 44.00
C ALA A 42 -28.69 -42.89 43.12
N THR A 43 -29.88 -43.03 43.70
CA THR A 43 -31.05 -43.31 42.87
C THR A 43 -31.32 -42.12 41.96
N VAL A 44 -31.90 -42.36 40.79
CA VAL A 44 -32.26 -41.29 39.83
C VAL A 44 -33.11 -40.20 40.49
N GLU A 45 -33.95 -40.58 41.46
CA GLU A 45 -34.74 -39.62 42.26
C GLU A 45 -33.88 -38.74 43.16
N GLN A 46 -32.81 -39.28 43.76
CA GLN A 46 -31.85 -38.50 44.54
C GLN A 46 -31.02 -37.54 43.68
N GLU A 47 -30.62 -37.95 42.47
CA GLU A 47 -29.97 -37.04 41.52
C GLU A 47 -30.91 -35.93 41.03
N VAL A 48 -32.15 -36.28 40.72
CA VAL A 48 -33.17 -35.30 40.29
C VAL A 48 -33.46 -34.32 41.42
N GLN A 49 -33.64 -34.81 42.65
CA GLN A 49 -33.90 -33.95 43.81
C GLN A 49 -32.71 -33.04 44.12
N ALA A 50 -31.48 -33.56 44.11
CA ALA A 50 -30.28 -32.74 44.30
C ALA A 50 -30.14 -31.63 43.26
N LYS A 51 -30.54 -31.91 42.01
CA LYS A 51 -30.51 -30.93 40.92
C LYS A 51 -31.62 -29.89 41.02
N VAL A 52 -32.79 -30.26 41.54
CA VAL A 52 -33.91 -29.35 41.84
C VAL A 52 -33.54 -28.45 43.02
N ASP A 53 -32.98 -29.01 44.09
CA ASP A 53 -32.58 -28.29 45.31
C ASP A 53 -31.44 -27.29 45.03
N ALA A 54 -30.47 -27.66 44.19
CA ALA A 54 -29.39 -26.76 43.75
C ALA A 54 -29.89 -25.58 42.88
N ASN A 55 -31.05 -25.70 42.24
CA ASN A 55 -31.68 -24.64 41.46
C ASN A 55 -32.82 -23.92 42.20
N HIS A 56 -33.13 -24.33 43.43
CA HIS A 56 -34.16 -23.69 44.24
C HIS A 56 -33.61 -22.37 44.83
N PRO A 57 -34.36 -21.24 44.76
CA PRO A 57 -33.87 -19.93 45.22
C PRO A 57 -33.45 -19.90 46.70
N ASP A 58 -34.03 -20.77 47.52
CA ASP A 58 -33.70 -20.91 48.95
C ASP A 58 -32.74 -22.07 49.28
N GLY A 59 -32.26 -22.83 48.28
CA GLY A 59 -31.46 -24.05 48.49
C GLY A 59 -29.97 -23.81 48.82
N ILE A 60 -29.48 -22.59 48.64
CA ILE A 60 -28.08 -22.21 48.90
C ILE A 60 -28.07 -21.07 49.92
N VAL A 61 -27.75 -21.39 51.17
CA VAL A 61 -27.69 -20.46 52.30
C VAL A 61 -26.36 -19.69 52.30
N ASP A 62 -26.01 -19.05 51.19
CA ASP A 62 -24.89 -18.12 51.15
C ASP A 62 -25.32 -16.86 50.41
N THR A 63 -25.81 -15.89 51.20
CA THR A 63 -26.33 -14.59 50.77
C THR A 63 -25.21 -13.55 50.69
N ASN A 64 -24.06 -13.93 50.16
CA ASN A 64 -22.99 -12.97 49.92
C ASN A 64 -23.25 -12.32 48.55
N ASP A 65 -23.40 -11.00 48.51
CA ASP A 65 -23.75 -10.21 47.31
C ASP A 65 -22.71 -10.35 46.17
N ASP A 66 -21.56 -10.95 46.47
CA ASP A 66 -20.46 -11.22 45.54
C ASP A 66 -20.63 -12.50 44.69
N ARG A 67 -21.70 -13.29 44.93
CA ARG A 67 -21.94 -14.57 44.26
C ARG A 67 -22.85 -14.43 43.05
N ILE A 68 -22.46 -15.01 41.92
CA ILE A 68 -23.26 -14.97 40.69
C ILE A 68 -24.35 -16.05 40.76
N HIS A 69 -25.60 -15.65 41.00
CA HIS A 69 -26.72 -16.58 41.11
C HIS A 69 -26.86 -17.47 39.86
N GLY A 70 -26.96 -18.79 40.09
CA GLY A 70 -27.12 -19.79 39.03
C GLY A 70 -25.80 -20.26 38.38
N ALA A 71 -24.65 -19.77 38.85
CA ALA A 71 -23.34 -20.25 38.41
C ALA A 71 -22.75 -21.26 39.41
N THR A 72 -21.99 -22.23 38.90
CA THR A 72 -21.12 -23.06 39.74
C THR A 72 -19.88 -22.27 40.16
N LEU A 73 -19.20 -22.69 41.24
CA LEU A 73 -17.99 -22.01 41.74
C LEU A 73 -16.88 -21.93 40.66
N ASP A 74 -16.69 -23.01 39.88
CA ASP A 74 -15.77 -23.04 38.73
C ASP A 74 -16.18 -22.05 37.61
N GLN A 75 -17.48 -21.79 37.45
CA GLN A 75 -17.95 -20.76 36.52
C GLN A 75 -17.72 -19.34 37.05
N GLU A 76 -17.94 -19.10 38.34
CA GLU A 76 -17.69 -17.82 38.99
C GLU A 76 -16.21 -17.42 38.91
N GLU A 77 -15.29 -18.35 39.21
CA GLU A 77 -13.85 -18.10 39.11
C GLU A 77 -13.42 -17.82 37.66
N ARG A 78 -13.99 -18.53 36.68
CA ARG A 78 -13.74 -18.24 35.25
C ARG A 78 -14.27 -16.88 34.81
N ILE A 79 -15.42 -16.45 35.33
CA ILE A 79 -15.99 -15.13 35.01
C ILE A 79 -15.09 -14.05 35.62
N ARG A 80 -14.72 -14.17 36.90
CA ARG A 80 -13.86 -13.22 37.59
C ARG A 80 -12.48 -13.10 36.93
N ALA A 81 -11.86 -14.23 36.59
CA ALA A 81 -10.57 -14.23 35.88
C ALA A 81 -10.65 -13.54 34.51
N ARG A 82 -11.77 -13.72 33.78
CA ARG A 82 -12.00 -13.04 32.49
C ARG A 82 -12.22 -11.54 32.66
N GLU A 83 -12.94 -11.12 33.70
CA GLU A 83 -13.16 -9.70 33.99
C GLU A 83 -11.85 -9.00 34.36
N GLU A 84 -11.03 -9.61 35.20
CA GLU A 84 -9.69 -9.09 35.53
C GLU A 84 -8.79 -8.98 34.28
N GLU A 85 -8.86 -9.95 33.36
CA GLU A 85 -8.14 -9.88 32.09
C GLU A 85 -8.68 -8.76 31.18
N LEU A 86 -10.00 -8.62 31.08
CA LEU A 86 -10.64 -7.53 30.34
C LEU A 86 -10.29 -6.16 30.92
N GLU A 87 -10.25 -6.02 32.25
CA GLU A 87 -9.80 -4.80 32.92
C GLU A 87 -8.35 -4.48 32.57
N ARG A 88 -7.45 -5.48 32.61
CA ARG A 88 -6.06 -5.31 32.20
C ARG A 88 -5.92 -4.89 30.74
N ILE A 89 -6.68 -5.51 29.83
CA ILE A 89 -6.70 -5.16 28.40
C ILE A 89 -7.26 -3.75 28.20
N SER A 90 -8.32 -3.37 28.93
CA SER A 90 -8.94 -2.05 28.84
C SER A 90 -8.02 -0.95 29.36
N ALA A 91 -7.33 -1.17 30.48
CA ALA A 91 -6.32 -0.27 31.02
C ALA A 91 -5.16 -0.08 30.02
N GLN A 92 -4.68 -1.17 29.41
CA GLN A 92 -3.65 -1.12 28.37
C GLN A 92 -4.14 -0.40 27.10
N ALA A 93 -5.38 -0.62 26.69
CA ALA A 93 -6.00 0.04 25.55
C ALA A 93 -6.20 1.55 25.76
N ALA A 94 -6.49 1.98 26.99
CA ALA A 94 -6.58 3.38 27.36
C ALA A 94 -5.25 4.13 27.13
N PHE A 95 -4.09 3.49 27.38
CA PHE A 95 -2.78 4.04 27.03
C PHE A 95 -2.49 4.03 25.51
N GLY A 96 -3.08 3.09 24.76
CA GLY A 96 -2.92 2.95 23.31
C GLY A 96 -3.69 3.99 22.48
N GLN A 97 -4.80 4.50 23.00
CA GLN A 97 -5.65 5.50 22.34
C GLN A 97 -5.22 6.94 22.67
N GLN A 98 -3.94 7.27 22.46
CA GLN A 98 -3.54 8.68 22.49
C GLN A 98 -4.12 9.40 21.27
N GLN A 99 -5.28 10.05 21.47
CA GLN A 99 -5.88 10.94 20.49
C GLN A 99 -4.81 11.92 19.95
N GLY A 100 -4.74 12.02 18.62
CA GLY A 100 -3.77 12.86 17.93
C GLY A 100 -2.34 12.31 17.80
N ARG A 101 -2.02 11.09 18.26
CA ARG A 101 -0.69 10.47 18.04
C ARG A 101 -0.30 10.47 16.56
N ALA A 102 -1.20 10.07 15.67
CA ALA A 102 -0.96 10.06 14.23
C ALA A 102 -0.64 11.46 13.69
N LYS A 103 -1.36 12.50 14.15
CA LYS A 103 -1.12 13.89 13.77
C LYS A 103 0.26 14.36 14.24
N ARG A 104 0.60 14.13 15.52
CA ARG A 104 1.92 14.47 16.08
C ARG A 104 3.06 13.74 15.36
N ALA A 105 2.89 12.45 15.08
CA ALA A 105 3.87 11.67 14.35
C ALA A 105 4.09 12.20 12.92
N ARG A 106 3.02 12.56 12.21
CA ARG A 106 3.10 13.21 10.88
C ARG A 106 3.82 14.55 10.95
N GLU A 107 3.51 15.37 11.94
CA GLU A 107 4.16 16.68 12.13
C GLU A 107 5.66 16.55 12.41
N ILE A 108 6.05 15.66 13.32
CA ILE A 108 7.46 15.36 13.61
C ILE A 108 8.15 14.81 12.37
N ALA A 109 7.53 13.87 11.66
CA ALA A 109 8.09 13.29 10.43
C ALA A 109 8.26 14.35 9.33
N ALA A 110 7.30 15.26 9.17
CA ALA A 110 7.37 16.36 8.22
C ALA A 110 8.52 17.32 8.54
N ARG A 111 8.66 17.71 9.83
CA ARG A 111 9.77 18.55 10.29
C ARG A 111 11.13 17.88 10.07
N GLN A 112 11.28 16.63 10.50
CA GLN A 112 12.51 15.86 10.30
C GLN A 112 12.82 15.65 8.81
N SER A 113 11.81 15.48 7.96
CA SER A 113 11.97 15.41 6.51
C SER A 113 12.48 16.73 5.93
N ALA A 114 11.90 17.87 6.33
CA ALA A 114 12.34 19.20 5.92
C ALA A 114 13.80 19.48 6.32
N GLU A 115 14.17 19.17 7.57
CA GLU A 115 15.55 19.29 8.05
C GLU A 115 16.52 18.41 7.28
N ARG A 116 16.15 17.15 7.01
CA ARG A 116 16.96 16.23 6.19
C ARG A 116 17.16 16.76 4.76
N ARG A 117 16.11 17.27 4.12
CA ARG A 117 16.20 17.88 2.78
C ARG A 117 17.12 19.09 2.80
N LYS A 118 16.98 19.99 3.78
CA LYS A 118 17.85 21.15 3.93
C LYS A 118 19.32 20.75 4.10
N ARG A 119 19.62 19.74 4.94
CA ARG A 119 20.98 19.20 5.09
C ARG A 119 21.52 18.55 3.82
N PHE A 120 20.68 17.87 3.05
CA PHE A 120 21.09 17.30 1.76
C PHE A 120 21.40 18.41 0.75
N GLN A 121 20.51 19.40 0.62
CA GLN A 121 20.68 20.57 -0.24
C GLN A 121 21.96 21.36 0.09
N LYS A 122 22.25 21.60 1.38
CA LYS A 122 23.52 22.23 1.80
C LYS A 122 24.77 21.42 1.40
N ARG A 123 24.69 20.09 1.35
CA ARG A 123 25.79 19.26 0.85
C ARG A 123 25.88 19.31 -0.67
N ALA A 124 24.73 19.23 -1.36
CA ALA A 124 24.65 19.36 -2.81
C ALA A 124 25.18 20.72 -3.31
N ALA A 125 25.03 21.78 -2.50
CA ALA A 125 25.54 23.13 -2.75
C ALA A 125 27.05 23.20 -3.06
N SER A 126 27.83 22.21 -2.62
CA SER A 126 29.26 22.11 -2.94
C SER A 126 29.53 21.78 -4.41
N VAL A 127 28.59 21.09 -5.07
CA VAL A 127 28.66 20.70 -6.49
C VAL A 127 27.80 21.63 -7.33
N ASP A 128 26.57 21.87 -6.89
CA ASP A 128 25.61 22.75 -7.55
C ASP A 128 25.24 23.92 -6.63
N ARG A 129 25.80 25.10 -6.91
CA ARG A 129 25.55 26.31 -6.13
C ARG A 129 24.08 26.73 -6.12
N MET A 130 23.24 26.27 -7.07
CA MET A 130 21.80 26.58 -7.09
C MET A 130 21.00 25.71 -6.11
N ALA A 131 21.58 24.60 -5.64
CA ALA A 131 20.96 23.72 -4.65
C ALA A 131 21.02 24.28 -3.21
N ASP A 132 21.75 25.36 -2.95
CA ASP A 132 21.87 25.95 -1.60
C ASP A 132 20.53 26.53 -1.11
N PRO A 133 19.97 26.03 0.02
CA PRO A 133 18.69 26.49 0.53
C PRO A 133 18.72 27.91 1.11
N GLU A 134 19.90 28.47 1.40
CA GLU A 134 20.03 29.85 1.90
C GLU A 134 20.27 30.87 0.76
N ARG A 135 20.45 30.40 -0.48
CA ARG A 135 20.68 31.30 -1.60
C ARG A 135 19.40 32.11 -1.90
N PRO A 136 19.50 33.43 -2.10
CA PRO A 136 18.38 34.25 -2.56
C PRO A 136 17.81 33.76 -3.89
N ASP A 137 16.56 34.11 -4.20
CA ASP A 137 15.97 33.79 -5.51
C ASP A 137 16.86 34.36 -6.63
N PRO A 138 17.25 33.55 -7.63
CA PRO A 138 18.15 33.94 -8.73
C PRO A 138 17.67 35.19 -9.47
N ARG A 139 16.36 35.44 -9.50
CA ARG A 139 15.76 36.62 -10.13
C ARG A 139 16.20 37.94 -9.48
N THR A 140 16.57 37.91 -8.20
CA THR A 140 17.05 39.11 -7.48
C THR A 140 18.44 39.56 -7.91
N SER A 141 19.21 38.67 -8.54
CA SER A 141 20.57 38.97 -9.03
C SER A 141 20.58 39.52 -10.46
N LEU A 142 19.45 39.49 -11.17
CA LEU A 142 19.33 39.96 -12.55
C LEU A 142 19.16 41.47 -12.61
N THR A 143 19.69 42.08 -13.67
CA THR A 143 19.36 43.47 -14.01
C THR A 143 17.89 43.61 -14.39
N ARG A 144 17.34 44.84 -14.33
CA ARG A 144 15.93 45.09 -14.71
C ARG A 144 15.60 44.65 -16.13
N SER A 145 16.51 44.85 -17.08
CA SER A 145 16.33 44.44 -18.48
C SER A 145 16.36 42.92 -18.64
N GLN A 146 17.32 42.23 -18.00
CA GLN A 146 17.37 40.77 -18.00
C GLN A 146 16.12 40.17 -17.36
N LEU A 147 15.67 40.71 -16.22
CA LEU A 147 14.48 40.24 -15.54
C LEU A 147 13.22 40.44 -16.39
N ALA A 148 13.10 41.58 -17.09
CA ALA A 148 12.01 41.82 -18.02
C ALA A 148 12.02 40.80 -19.16
N ALA A 149 13.18 40.52 -19.75
CA ALA A 149 13.31 39.56 -20.83
C ALA A 149 13.00 38.12 -20.37
N VAL A 150 13.49 37.70 -19.19
CA VAL A 150 13.14 36.41 -18.57
C VAL A 150 11.63 36.32 -18.32
N ASN A 151 11.03 37.40 -17.84
CA ASN A 151 9.59 37.44 -17.59
C ASN A 151 8.76 37.34 -18.86
N GLU A 152 9.23 37.89 -19.98
CA GLU A 152 8.62 37.75 -21.31
C GLU A 152 8.72 36.30 -21.81
N GLN A 153 9.92 35.71 -21.79
CA GLN A 153 10.12 34.33 -22.26
C GLN A 153 9.38 33.32 -21.38
N SER A 154 9.33 33.54 -20.05
CA SER A 154 8.57 32.66 -19.16
C SER A 154 7.07 32.64 -19.44
N MET A 155 6.49 33.73 -19.96
CA MET A 155 5.09 33.74 -20.40
C MET A 155 4.92 32.88 -21.66
N ARG A 156 5.78 33.09 -22.66
CA ARG A 156 5.75 32.31 -23.92
C ARG A 156 5.92 30.81 -23.68
N LEU A 157 6.83 30.44 -22.78
CA LEU A 157 7.07 29.03 -22.45
C LEU A 157 5.92 28.42 -21.65
N ALA A 158 5.27 29.19 -20.75
CA ALA A 158 4.12 28.70 -19.99
C ALA A 158 2.91 28.36 -20.87
N GLU A 159 2.77 29.01 -22.02
CA GLU A 159 1.73 28.68 -23.01
C GLU A 159 1.98 27.36 -23.74
N ARG A 160 3.24 26.89 -23.78
CA ARG A 160 3.65 25.66 -24.49
C ARG A 160 3.92 24.48 -23.58
N LEU A 161 4.30 24.74 -22.33
CA LEU A 161 4.68 23.74 -21.33
C LEU A 161 3.57 23.58 -20.31
N ASP A 162 2.61 22.71 -20.61
CA ASP A 162 1.50 22.40 -19.72
C ASP A 162 2.00 21.91 -18.35
N GLY A 163 1.29 22.30 -17.28
CA GLY A 163 1.63 21.91 -15.91
C GLY A 163 2.78 22.68 -15.27
N TRP A 164 3.47 23.56 -15.99
CA TRP A 164 4.49 24.46 -15.43
C TRP A 164 3.95 25.87 -15.20
N SER A 165 4.17 26.41 -14.00
CA SER A 165 3.83 27.81 -13.73
C SER A 165 4.86 28.75 -14.35
N ARG A 166 4.40 29.92 -14.84
CA ARG A 166 5.28 31.02 -15.27
C ARG A 166 6.36 31.32 -14.22
N ALA A 167 6.00 31.32 -12.94
CA ALA A 167 6.94 31.61 -11.86
C ALA A 167 8.04 30.54 -11.72
N ALA A 168 7.73 29.27 -11.96
CA ALA A 168 8.71 28.18 -11.97
C ALA A 168 9.65 28.29 -13.17
N ILE A 169 9.10 28.55 -14.37
CA ILE A 169 9.90 28.73 -15.59
C ILE A 169 10.81 29.96 -15.46
N SER A 170 10.27 31.09 -14.99
CA SER A 170 11.01 32.33 -14.74
C SER A 170 12.17 32.11 -13.76
N ARG A 171 11.98 31.28 -12.73
CA ARG A 171 13.06 30.88 -11.83
C ARG A 171 14.14 30.09 -12.56
N ARG A 172 13.79 29.03 -13.30
CA ARG A 172 14.77 28.18 -14.01
C ARG A 172 15.56 28.98 -15.06
N LEU A 173 14.91 29.85 -15.81
CA LEU A 173 15.57 30.77 -16.75
C LEU A 173 16.54 31.71 -16.03
N ALA A 174 16.15 32.24 -14.87
CA ALA A 174 17.04 33.09 -14.09
C ALA A 174 18.25 32.32 -13.54
N GLU A 175 18.09 31.08 -13.11
CA GLU A 175 19.20 30.20 -12.69
C GLU A 175 20.22 30.05 -13.82
N ALA A 176 19.76 29.69 -15.01
CA ALA A 176 20.60 29.54 -16.21
C ALA A 176 21.37 30.82 -16.57
N VAL A 177 20.69 31.99 -16.55
CA VAL A 177 21.33 33.28 -16.87
C VAL A 177 22.33 33.69 -15.79
N VAL A 178 22.04 33.43 -14.51
CA VAL A 178 22.98 33.72 -13.40
C VAL A 178 24.21 32.80 -13.46
N ASP A 179 24.06 31.57 -13.95
CA ASP A 179 25.19 30.67 -14.19
C ASP A 179 26.00 31.03 -15.45
N GLY A 180 25.62 32.11 -16.15
CA GLY A 180 26.40 32.72 -17.23
C GLY A 180 25.93 32.35 -18.64
N GLN A 181 24.81 31.64 -18.79
CA GLN A 181 24.23 31.37 -20.10
C GLN A 181 23.63 32.64 -20.70
N ASP A 182 23.75 32.80 -22.02
CA ASP A 182 22.98 33.81 -22.73
C ASP A 182 21.49 33.45 -22.69
N LEU A 183 20.63 34.48 -22.79
CA LEU A 183 19.19 34.29 -22.63
C LEU A 183 18.60 33.32 -23.67
N THR A 184 19.10 33.34 -24.91
CA THR A 184 18.59 32.47 -25.98
C THR A 184 18.93 31.01 -25.74
N SER A 185 20.17 30.71 -25.35
CA SER A 185 20.59 29.36 -24.96
C SER A 185 19.84 28.90 -23.71
N ALA A 186 19.69 29.77 -22.71
CA ALA A 186 18.95 29.48 -21.49
C ALA A 186 17.49 29.09 -21.80
N VAL A 187 16.83 29.78 -22.73
CA VAL A 187 15.45 29.46 -23.14
C VAL A 187 15.34 28.09 -23.78
N VAL A 188 16.25 27.75 -24.70
CA VAL A 188 16.24 26.44 -25.37
C VAL A 188 16.52 25.33 -24.36
N SER A 189 17.59 25.44 -23.58
CA SER A 189 17.96 24.41 -22.60
C SER A 189 16.88 24.21 -21.53
N VAL A 190 16.30 25.28 -21.00
CA VAL A 190 15.21 25.17 -20.01
C VAL A 190 13.95 24.59 -20.65
N PHE A 191 13.63 24.93 -21.90
CA PHE A 191 12.49 24.33 -22.59
C PHE A 191 12.65 22.82 -22.74
N GLU A 192 13.80 22.34 -23.24
CA GLU A 192 14.07 20.91 -23.42
C GLU A 192 14.05 20.15 -22.09
N GLU A 193 14.64 20.73 -21.05
CA GLU A 193 14.64 20.15 -19.71
C GLU A 193 13.23 20.02 -19.14
N LEU A 194 12.42 21.08 -19.24
CA LEU A 194 11.07 21.11 -18.68
C LEU A 194 10.08 20.28 -19.50
N GLN A 195 10.24 20.20 -20.82
CA GLN A 195 9.43 19.34 -21.69
C GLN A 195 9.66 17.87 -21.36
N THR A 196 10.91 17.49 -21.11
CA THR A 196 11.26 16.11 -20.78
C THR A 196 11.20 15.83 -19.28
N ALA A 197 10.77 16.76 -18.44
CA ALA A 197 10.79 16.60 -16.98
C ALA A 197 9.88 15.46 -16.47
N PRO A 198 10.14 14.91 -15.27
CA PRO A 198 9.26 13.93 -14.65
C PRO A 198 7.83 14.46 -14.48
N GLY A 199 6.84 13.63 -14.79
CA GLY A 199 5.42 13.99 -14.72
C GLY A 199 4.87 14.64 -16.00
N GLN A 200 5.74 15.07 -16.91
CA GLN A 200 5.33 15.62 -18.19
C GLN A 200 5.10 14.54 -19.25
N ILE A 201 4.29 14.92 -20.24
CA ILE A 201 4.07 14.14 -21.47
C ILE A 201 5.25 14.42 -22.39
N VAL A 202 6.05 13.38 -22.61
CA VAL A 202 7.26 13.46 -23.42
C VAL A 202 6.89 13.16 -24.87
N PRO A 203 7.32 14.00 -25.84
CA PRO A 203 7.21 13.68 -27.26
C PRO A 203 7.94 12.37 -27.58
N ILE A 204 7.37 11.55 -28.46
CA ILE A 204 7.91 10.22 -28.78
C ILE A 204 9.35 10.28 -29.31
N GLU A 205 9.69 11.29 -30.13
CA GLU A 205 11.06 11.53 -30.62
C GLU A 205 12.08 11.63 -29.47
N LYS A 206 11.71 12.28 -28.36
CA LYS A 206 12.61 12.61 -27.26
C LYS A 206 12.76 11.47 -26.25
N LEU A 207 12.12 10.33 -26.47
CA LEU A 207 12.17 9.20 -25.54
C LEU A 207 13.58 8.60 -25.39
N GLU A 208 14.44 8.75 -26.41
CA GLU A 208 15.82 8.27 -26.39
C GLU A 208 16.69 9.11 -25.42
N ASP A 209 16.51 10.43 -25.44
CA ASP A 209 17.25 11.40 -24.63
C ASP A 209 16.91 11.33 -23.13
N VAL A 210 15.77 10.74 -22.79
CA VAL A 210 15.29 10.67 -21.41
C VAL A 210 15.99 9.58 -20.61
N SER A 211 16.81 9.94 -19.61
CA SER A 211 17.57 8.94 -18.83
C SER A 211 16.72 8.06 -17.88
N ARG A 212 15.52 8.49 -17.49
CA ARG A 212 14.68 7.75 -16.53
C ARG A 212 14.00 6.52 -17.13
N GLN A 213 13.68 5.56 -16.28
CA GLN A 213 13.02 4.30 -16.67
C GLN A 213 11.52 4.43 -16.92
N LYS A 214 10.86 5.44 -16.36
CA LYS A 214 9.40 5.62 -16.50
C LYS A 214 9.08 6.94 -17.17
N VAL A 215 8.27 6.91 -18.21
CA VAL A 215 7.88 8.08 -18.99
C VAL A 215 6.37 8.15 -19.14
N SER A 216 5.86 9.34 -19.48
CA SER A 216 4.47 9.51 -19.90
C SER A 216 4.47 9.97 -21.35
N ILE A 217 3.56 9.43 -22.16
CA ILE A 217 3.38 9.81 -23.57
C ILE A 217 1.90 10.01 -23.86
N GLU A 218 1.63 10.70 -24.97
CA GLU A 218 0.30 10.82 -25.54
C GLU A 218 0.41 10.64 -27.05
N GLY A 219 -0.49 9.85 -27.62
CA GLY A 219 -0.47 9.57 -29.04
C GLY A 219 -1.72 8.83 -29.49
N ARG A 220 -1.84 8.62 -30.80
CA ARG A 220 -2.90 7.83 -31.43
C ARG A 220 -2.38 6.42 -31.67
N VAL A 221 -3.20 5.42 -31.38
CA VAL A 221 -2.89 4.02 -31.69
C VAL A 221 -3.01 3.85 -33.21
N GLU A 222 -1.92 3.52 -33.89
CA GLU A 222 -1.92 3.37 -35.35
C GLU A 222 -2.23 1.93 -35.77
N THR A 223 -1.68 0.96 -35.05
CA THR A 223 -1.78 -0.45 -35.41
C THR A 223 -1.70 -1.30 -34.15
N LEU A 224 -2.56 -2.30 -34.06
CA LEU A 224 -2.50 -3.37 -33.07
C LEU A 224 -2.15 -4.68 -33.76
N TRP A 225 -1.31 -5.48 -33.11
CA TRP A 225 -0.95 -6.81 -33.61
C TRP A 225 -1.44 -7.90 -32.67
N ASP A 226 -1.60 -9.10 -33.22
CA ASP A 226 -1.89 -10.28 -32.42
C ASP A 226 -0.75 -10.56 -31.44
N PRO A 227 -1.04 -10.71 -30.13
CA PRO A 227 -0.03 -11.02 -29.13
C PRO A 227 0.66 -12.35 -29.42
N SER A 228 2.00 -12.35 -29.42
CA SER A 228 2.79 -13.56 -29.63
C SER A 228 2.87 -14.48 -28.41
N HIS A 229 2.44 -14.03 -27.24
CA HIS A 229 2.50 -14.78 -25.98
C HIS A 229 1.31 -14.42 -25.07
N PRO A 230 0.70 -15.37 -24.33
CA PRO A 230 -0.46 -15.11 -23.47
C PRO A 230 -0.23 -14.11 -22.34
N SER A 231 1.04 -13.81 -22.00
CA SER A 231 1.38 -12.79 -21.01
C SER A 231 1.24 -11.35 -21.55
N ILE A 232 1.14 -11.19 -22.87
CA ILE A 232 0.93 -9.90 -23.53
C ILE A 232 -0.58 -9.78 -23.79
N ALA A 233 -1.21 -8.76 -23.22
CA ALA A 233 -2.62 -8.47 -23.48
C ALA A 233 -2.79 -7.81 -24.86
N GLN A 234 -1.99 -6.78 -25.14
CA GLN A 234 -1.99 -6.07 -26.41
C GLN A 234 -0.59 -5.60 -26.76
N VAL A 235 -0.28 -5.52 -28.04
CA VAL A 235 0.94 -4.92 -28.54
C VAL A 235 0.62 -4.13 -29.80
N GLY A 236 1.21 -2.94 -29.92
CA GLY A 236 0.87 -2.04 -31.02
C GLY A 236 1.87 -0.91 -31.21
N LEU A 237 1.56 -0.07 -32.18
CA LEU A 237 2.27 1.14 -32.50
C LEU A 237 1.44 2.34 -32.06
N ILE A 238 2.06 3.27 -31.34
CA ILE A 238 1.46 4.56 -30.98
C ILE A 238 2.30 5.66 -31.59
N ALA A 239 1.65 6.63 -32.21
CA ALA A 239 2.29 7.77 -32.84
C ALA A 239 1.74 9.11 -32.33
N ASP A 240 2.61 10.11 -32.31
CA ASP A 240 2.29 11.51 -32.08
C ASP A 240 2.86 12.35 -33.25
N GLU A 241 2.79 13.67 -33.15
CA GLU A 241 3.32 14.57 -34.18
C GLU A 241 4.85 14.47 -34.34
N SER A 242 5.57 13.94 -33.36
CA SER A 242 7.03 13.82 -33.35
C SER A 242 7.53 12.46 -33.86
N GLY A 243 6.74 11.39 -33.72
CA GLY A 243 7.13 10.08 -34.22
C GLY A 243 6.26 8.95 -33.69
N GLN A 244 6.77 7.72 -33.82
CA GLN A 244 6.06 6.49 -33.46
C GLN A 244 6.92 5.58 -32.58
N THR A 245 6.29 4.93 -31.60
CA THR A 245 6.95 3.96 -30.72
C THR A 245 6.07 2.73 -30.49
N ARG A 246 6.72 1.58 -30.33
CA ARG A 246 6.06 0.33 -30.00
C ARG A 246 5.64 0.34 -28.54
N VAL A 247 4.39 -0.01 -28.26
CA VAL A 247 3.84 -0.17 -26.92
C VAL A 247 3.42 -1.62 -26.70
N THR A 248 3.79 -2.17 -25.54
CA THR A 248 3.40 -3.51 -25.09
C THR A 248 2.62 -3.39 -23.79
N ILE A 249 1.40 -3.90 -23.78
CA ILE A 249 0.52 -3.96 -22.61
C ILE A 249 0.56 -5.38 -22.05
N TRP A 250 1.03 -5.53 -20.81
CA TRP A 250 1.12 -6.82 -20.15
C TRP A 250 -0.24 -7.24 -19.59
N GLU A 251 -0.58 -8.53 -19.64
CA GLU A 251 -1.84 -9.07 -19.09
C GLU A 251 -1.95 -8.79 -17.58
N LYS A 252 -0.87 -9.02 -16.83
CA LYS A 252 -0.78 -8.67 -15.40
C LYS A 252 -0.86 -7.19 -15.07
N SER A 253 -0.84 -6.29 -16.06
CA SER A 253 -1.05 -4.86 -15.80
C SER A 253 -2.49 -4.53 -15.45
N GLY A 254 -3.45 -5.36 -15.90
CA GLY A 254 -4.88 -5.06 -15.75
C GLY A 254 -5.30 -3.75 -16.43
N ALA A 255 -4.52 -3.26 -17.40
CA ALA A 255 -4.82 -2.02 -18.10
C ALA A 255 -6.09 -2.14 -18.97
N PRO A 256 -6.86 -1.06 -19.14
CA PRO A 256 -7.99 -1.05 -20.07
C PRO A 256 -7.54 -1.31 -21.51
N TRP A 257 -8.39 -1.96 -22.29
CA TRP A 257 -8.16 -2.22 -23.71
C TRP A 257 -8.07 -0.91 -24.50
N ILE A 258 -7.12 -0.83 -25.43
CA ILE A 258 -6.97 0.24 -26.41
C ILE A 258 -7.49 -0.20 -27.78
N GLU A 259 -7.99 0.75 -28.58
CA GLU A 259 -8.49 0.50 -29.94
C GLU A 259 -7.61 1.18 -31.00
N GLU A 260 -7.58 0.64 -32.21
CA GLU A 260 -6.91 1.29 -33.33
C GLU A 260 -7.60 2.62 -33.67
N GLY A 261 -6.79 3.61 -34.01
CA GLY A 261 -7.25 4.97 -34.27
C GLY A 261 -7.65 5.72 -33.00
N GLU A 262 -7.45 5.19 -31.80
CA GLU A 262 -7.83 5.90 -30.58
C GLU A 262 -6.70 6.77 -30.03
N ARG A 263 -7.03 7.95 -29.50
CA ARG A 263 -6.06 8.78 -28.76
C ARG A 263 -5.95 8.31 -27.30
N VAL A 264 -4.73 7.98 -26.89
CA VAL A 264 -4.41 7.44 -25.56
C VAL A 264 -3.29 8.26 -24.93
N ARG A 265 -3.44 8.53 -23.63
CA ARG A 265 -2.38 9.09 -22.79
C ARG A 265 -1.94 8.05 -21.78
N ILE A 266 -0.67 7.66 -21.85
CA ILE A 266 -0.08 6.62 -21.01
C ILE A 266 0.86 7.28 -20.00
N HIS A 267 0.55 7.17 -18.71
CA HIS A 267 1.39 7.67 -17.63
C HIS A 267 2.21 6.56 -17.00
N GLY A 268 3.50 6.83 -16.78
CA GLY A 268 4.39 5.91 -16.06
C GLY A 268 4.65 4.59 -16.81
N ALA A 269 4.69 4.62 -18.14
CA ALA A 269 5.11 3.48 -18.95
C ALA A 269 6.61 3.20 -18.71
N ALA A 270 6.96 1.93 -18.60
CA ALA A 270 8.34 1.50 -18.46
C ALA A 270 9.05 1.55 -19.83
N ARG A 271 10.15 2.29 -19.91
CA ARG A 271 10.99 2.40 -21.10
C ARG A 271 11.84 1.15 -21.25
N ASN A 272 11.86 0.61 -22.47
CA ASN A 272 12.69 -0.52 -22.88
C ASN A 272 13.29 -0.25 -24.27
N TRP A 273 14.17 -1.13 -24.73
CA TRP A 273 14.79 -1.06 -26.04
C TRP A 273 14.41 -2.29 -26.86
N TYR A 274 14.00 -2.06 -28.11
CA TYR A 274 13.65 -3.11 -29.05
C TYR A 274 14.15 -2.73 -30.44
N GLU A 275 14.97 -3.58 -31.05
CA GLU A 275 15.55 -3.36 -32.38
C GLU A 275 16.22 -1.97 -32.55
N GLY A 276 16.91 -1.52 -31.50
CA GLY A 276 17.63 -0.23 -31.52
C GLY A 276 16.74 1.01 -31.34
N ARG A 277 15.43 0.85 -31.14
CA ARG A 277 14.50 1.94 -30.83
C ARG A 277 13.93 1.80 -29.43
N VAL A 278 13.50 2.91 -28.85
CA VAL A 278 12.76 2.88 -27.59
C VAL A 278 11.38 2.26 -27.81
N SER A 279 11.04 1.33 -26.92
CA SER A 279 9.71 0.74 -26.78
C SER A 279 9.18 0.99 -25.36
N LEU A 280 7.87 1.00 -25.22
CA LEU A 280 7.21 1.26 -23.94
C LEU A 280 6.43 0.02 -23.47
N ALA A 281 6.49 -0.24 -22.17
CA ALA A 281 5.77 -1.31 -21.52
C ALA A 281 4.77 -0.74 -20.49
N VAL A 282 3.50 -1.06 -20.66
CA VAL A 282 2.44 -0.74 -19.70
C VAL A 282 2.41 -1.82 -18.63
N THR A 283 2.63 -1.41 -17.38
CA THR A 283 2.70 -2.30 -16.22
C THR A 283 1.59 -1.95 -15.22
N GLY A 284 1.45 -2.71 -14.13
CA GLY A 284 0.47 -2.38 -13.07
C GLY A 284 0.72 -1.04 -12.34
N TRP A 285 1.84 -0.38 -12.60
CA TRP A 285 2.15 0.97 -12.10
C TRP A 285 1.86 2.08 -13.13
N SER A 286 1.38 1.70 -14.30
CA SER A 286 1.07 2.61 -15.40
C SER A 286 -0.42 2.93 -15.39
N THR A 287 -0.79 4.11 -15.87
CA THR A 287 -2.20 4.53 -15.96
C THR A 287 -2.50 4.97 -17.38
N LEU A 288 -3.57 4.42 -17.97
CA LEU A 288 -4.06 4.81 -19.28
C LEU A 288 -5.25 5.76 -19.12
N GLN A 289 -5.24 6.84 -19.88
CA GLN A 289 -6.33 7.79 -19.99
C GLN A 289 -6.73 7.90 -21.46
N PHE A 290 -8.03 8.08 -21.70
CA PHE A 290 -8.61 8.13 -23.04
C PHE A 290 -9.33 9.49 -23.22
N PRO A 291 -8.66 10.52 -23.76
CA PRO A 291 -9.23 11.87 -23.87
C PRO A 291 -10.48 11.97 -24.76
N GLU A 292 -10.72 10.97 -25.60
CA GLU A 292 -11.84 10.92 -26.56
C GLU A 292 -13.01 10.04 -26.06
N ARG A 293 -12.76 9.04 -25.21
CA ARG A 293 -13.83 8.19 -24.65
C ARG A 293 -14.76 9.01 -23.76
N GLY A 294 -16.07 8.84 -23.96
CA GLY A 294 -17.08 9.51 -23.14
C GLY A 294 -17.40 10.95 -23.55
N ARG A 295 -16.94 11.41 -24.72
CA ARG A 295 -17.45 12.65 -25.34
C ARG A 295 -18.82 12.40 -25.97
N TRP A 296 -19.85 12.59 -25.17
CA TRP A 296 -21.29 12.58 -25.50
C TRP A 296 -21.82 13.78 -26.31
N TRP A 297 -20.97 14.52 -27.04
CA TRP A 297 -21.43 15.60 -27.93
C TRP A 297 -20.57 15.70 -29.20
N GLU A 298 -21.24 15.52 -30.33
CA GLU A 298 -20.90 16.09 -31.66
C GLU A 298 -21.87 17.24 -31.94
#